data_AF-A0A498NVL8-F1
#
_entry.id   AF-A0A498NVL8-F1
#
_cell.length_a   1.000
_cell.length_b   1.000
_cell.length_c   1.000
_cell.angle_alpha   90.00
_cell.angle_beta   90.00
_cell.angle_gamma   90.00
#
_symmetry.space_group_name_H-M   'P 1'
#
loop_
_entity.id
_entity.type
_entity.pdbx_description
1 polymer ?
#
loop_
_entity_poly.entity_id
_entity_poly.type
_entity_poly.pdbx_seq_one_letter_code
_entity_poly.pdbx_strand_id
1 'polypeptide(L)'
;MQKLSDTRWACRERSLKALNKVLKALIKLLTDISESDLPDTAAGDAKMYLRAIDFEFLLCLEITTTVFQVTGVASDALQQKDLDLSTAYTVTDGVLDTVKNLRSEEEFKTIFQKAIEKAEDAGINIPTVPPGRGRKRKAPARYLHSATAAQDSHTFQTVEEFYRAKVYFTFLDTITEELGRRFKVDGWITVRS
;
A
#
# COMPACT_ATOMS: atom_id res chain seq x y z
N MET A 1 2.11 29.96 -5.41
CA MET A 1 0.85 29.28 -5.80
C MET A 1 1.09 27.79 -5.54
N GLN A 2 0.46 27.21 -4.51
CA GLN A 2 0.60 25.77 -4.22
C GLN A 2 0.02 24.98 -5.39
N LYS A 3 0.81 24.06 -5.97
CA LYS A 3 0.31 23.19 -7.04
C LYS A 3 -0.69 22.20 -6.44
N LEU A 4 -1.77 21.93 -7.15
CA LEU A 4 -2.83 21.01 -6.72
C LEU A 4 -2.29 19.59 -6.44
N SER A 5 -1.22 19.18 -7.13
CA SER A 5 -0.53 17.90 -6.91
C SER A 5 0.00 17.77 -5.49
N ASP A 6 0.61 18.83 -4.98
CA ASP A 6 1.38 18.81 -3.73
C ASP A 6 0.44 18.80 -2.54
N THR A 7 -0.65 19.57 -2.66
CA THR A 7 -1.77 19.52 -1.72
C THR A 7 -2.30 18.10 -1.61
N ARG A 8 -2.34 17.33 -2.70
CA ARG A 8 -2.85 15.94 -2.69
C ARG A 8 -1.86 14.97 -2.05
N TRP A 9 -0.56 15.02 -2.37
CA TRP A 9 0.43 14.11 -1.78
C TRP A 9 0.63 14.37 -0.28
N ALA A 10 0.85 15.64 0.10
CA ALA A 10 1.02 16.02 1.50
C ALA A 10 -0.26 15.80 2.33
N CYS A 11 -1.45 16.00 1.74
CA CYS A 11 -2.71 15.65 2.42
C CYS A 11 -2.85 14.14 2.64
N ARG A 12 -2.49 13.32 1.64
CA ARG A 12 -2.54 11.86 1.75
C ARG A 12 -1.57 11.35 2.81
N GLU A 13 -0.33 11.81 2.79
CA GLU A 13 0.67 11.46 3.80
C GLU A 13 0.19 11.84 5.21
N ARG A 14 -0.30 13.07 5.41
CA ARG A 14 -0.86 13.52 6.70
C ARG A 14 -2.05 12.68 7.13
N SER A 15 -2.93 12.31 6.19
CA SER A 15 -4.12 11.48 6.48
C SER A 15 -3.73 10.06 6.89
N LEU A 16 -2.78 9.44 6.18
CA LEU A 16 -2.25 8.11 6.50
C LEU A 16 -1.57 8.11 7.88
N LYS A 17 -0.72 9.11 8.16
CA LYS A 17 -0.09 9.28 9.48
C LYS A 17 -1.11 9.46 10.60
N ALA A 18 -2.13 10.30 10.38
CA ALA A 18 -3.20 10.51 11.35
C ALA A 18 -3.98 9.22 11.61
N LEU A 19 -4.38 8.52 10.54
CA LEU A 19 -5.08 7.25 10.62
C LEU A 19 -4.25 6.20 11.37
N ASN A 20 -2.97 6.08 11.05
CA ASN A 20 -2.04 5.17 11.70
C ASN A 20 -1.95 5.45 13.21
N LYS A 21 -1.89 6.73 13.61
CA LYS A 21 -1.87 7.17 15.02
C LYS A 21 -3.17 6.88 15.78
N VAL A 22 -4.32 7.05 15.13
CA VAL A 22 -5.63 6.90 15.80
C VAL A 22 -6.24 5.52 15.61
N LEU A 23 -5.61 4.62 14.84
CA LEU A 23 -6.16 3.33 14.43
C LEU A 23 -6.71 2.53 15.62
N LYS A 24 -5.95 2.44 16.71
CA LYS A 24 -6.37 1.72 17.93
C LYS A 24 -7.64 2.32 18.54
N ALA A 25 -7.70 3.64 18.63
CA ALA A 25 -8.88 4.34 19.16
C ALA A 25 -10.08 4.19 18.20
N LEU A 26 -9.83 4.21 16.89
CA LEU A 26 -10.85 4.00 15.87
C LEU A 26 -11.46 2.60 15.96
N ILE A 27 -10.63 1.56 16.04
CA ILE A 27 -11.10 0.17 16.17
C ILE A 27 -11.94 0.03 17.43
N LYS A 28 -11.45 0.54 18.58
CA LYS A 28 -12.22 0.51 19.83
C LYS A 28 -13.57 1.21 19.70
N LEU A 29 -13.60 2.42 19.14
CA LEU A 29 -14.84 3.16 18.92
C LEU A 29 -15.83 2.40 18.06
N LEU A 30 -15.36 1.79 16.96
CA LEU A 30 -16.21 1.01 16.08
C LEU A 30 -16.74 -0.25 16.79
N THR A 31 -15.92 -0.91 17.61
CA THR A 31 -16.36 -2.03 18.44
C THR A 31 -17.47 -1.60 19.40
N ASP A 32 -17.25 -0.52 20.15
CA ASP A 32 -18.23 0.03 21.10
C ASP A 32 -19.57 0.36 20.40
N ILE A 33 -19.53 0.99 19.21
CA ILE A 33 -20.74 1.27 18.41
C ILE A 33 -21.41 -0.02 17.94
N SER A 34 -20.64 -1.01 17.52
CA SER A 34 -21.16 -2.28 16.98
C SER A 34 -21.86 -3.16 18.02
N GLU A 35 -21.50 -3.00 19.29
CA GLU A 35 -22.03 -3.73 20.44
C GLU A 35 -23.10 -2.96 21.22
N SER A 36 -23.24 -1.65 20.96
CA SER A 36 -24.25 -0.82 21.60
C SER A 36 -25.67 -1.03 21.03
N ASP A 37 -26.68 -0.71 21.84
CA ASP A 37 -28.10 -0.65 21.44
C ASP A 37 -28.44 0.61 20.60
N LEU A 38 -27.50 1.07 19.76
CA LEU A 38 -27.71 2.16 18.81
C LEU A 38 -28.69 1.75 17.69
N PRO A 39 -29.28 2.71 16.94
CA PRO A 39 -30.12 2.38 15.79
C PRO A 39 -29.40 1.40 14.85
N ASP A 40 -30.12 0.37 14.37
CA ASP A 40 -29.58 -0.76 13.59
C ASP A 40 -28.58 -0.36 12.48
N THR A 41 -28.75 0.82 11.89
CA THR A 41 -27.88 1.35 10.82
C THR A 41 -26.46 1.66 11.30
N ALA A 42 -26.29 2.31 12.46
CA ALA A 42 -24.96 2.72 12.95
C ALA A 42 -24.12 1.52 13.39
N ALA A 43 -24.75 0.56 14.08
CA ALA A 43 -24.10 -0.70 14.46
C ALA A 43 -23.75 -1.54 13.21
N GLY A 44 -24.61 -1.52 12.18
CA GLY A 44 -24.35 -2.16 10.89
C GLY A 44 -23.12 -1.58 10.18
N ASP A 45 -23.05 -0.25 10.07
CA ASP A 45 -21.93 0.46 9.46
C ASP A 45 -20.62 0.21 10.21
N ALA A 46 -20.65 0.24 11.54
CA ALA A 46 -19.47 -0.03 12.36
C ALA A 46 -18.93 -1.46 12.14
N LYS A 47 -19.82 -2.46 12.05
CA LYS A 47 -19.43 -3.85 11.70
C LYS A 47 -18.83 -3.95 10.31
N MET A 48 -19.36 -3.21 9.34
CA MET A 48 -18.81 -3.15 7.99
C MET A 48 -17.40 -2.56 8.00
N TYR A 49 -17.18 -1.44 8.69
CA TYR A 49 -15.85 -0.83 8.80
C TYR A 49 -14.85 -1.73 9.53
N LEU A 50 -15.24 -2.38 10.63
CA LEU A 50 -14.39 -3.35 11.31
C LEU A 50 -13.96 -4.51 10.41
N ARG A 51 -14.88 -5.02 9.57
CA ARG A 51 -14.56 -6.07 8.59
C ARG A 51 -13.60 -5.59 7.49
N ALA A 52 -13.63 -4.30 7.15
CA ALA A 52 -12.73 -3.71 6.17
C ALA A 52 -11.32 -3.46 6.73
N ILE A 53 -11.17 -3.36 8.05
CA ILE A 53 -9.87 -3.27 8.73
C ILE A 53 -9.35 -4.70 8.96
N ASP A 54 -8.96 -5.36 7.88
CA ASP A 54 -8.33 -6.67 7.93
C ASP A 54 -6.78 -6.56 7.87
N PHE A 55 -6.09 -7.70 7.92
CA PHE A 55 -4.64 -7.72 7.86
C PHE A 55 -4.07 -7.09 6.59
N GLU A 56 -4.73 -7.26 5.45
CA GLU A 56 -4.29 -6.68 4.17
C GLU A 56 -4.38 -5.16 4.20
N PHE A 57 -5.45 -4.60 4.78
CA PHE A 57 -5.59 -3.18 5.04
C PHE A 57 -4.44 -2.64 5.91
N LEU A 58 -4.12 -3.33 7.02
CA LEU A 58 -3.02 -2.93 7.90
C LEU A 58 -1.67 -2.94 7.19
N LEU A 59 -1.41 -3.99 6.39
CA LEU A 59 -0.20 -4.09 5.59
C LEU A 59 -0.13 -2.96 4.55
N CYS A 60 -1.22 -2.71 3.83
CA CYS A 60 -1.28 -1.61 2.87
C CYS A 60 -1.08 -0.25 3.53
N LEU A 61 -1.60 -0.05 4.74
CA LEU A 61 -1.40 1.16 5.52
C LEU A 61 0.09 1.37 5.86
N GLU A 62 0.81 0.32 6.27
CA GLU A 62 2.25 0.40 6.56
C GLU A 62 3.09 0.69 5.29
N ILE A 63 2.79 -0.03 4.21
CA ILE A 63 3.47 0.15 2.91
C ILE A 63 3.28 1.58 2.42
N THR A 64 2.03 2.04 2.36
CA THR A 64 1.71 3.38 1.86
C THR A 64 2.27 4.46 2.79
N THR A 65 2.17 4.32 4.11
CA THR A 65 2.76 5.31 5.03
C THR A 65 4.26 5.49 4.79
N THR A 66 4.99 4.38 4.61
CA THR A 66 6.44 4.40 4.35
C THR A 66 6.77 5.11 3.03
N VAL A 67 6.09 4.75 1.94
CA VAL A 67 6.35 5.32 0.61
C VAL A 67 5.91 6.78 0.51
N PHE A 68 4.77 7.13 1.10
CA PHE A 68 4.27 8.51 1.10
C PHE A 68 5.15 9.44 1.96
N GLN A 69 5.83 8.92 2.98
CA GLN A 69 6.80 9.71 3.75
C GLN A 69 8.03 10.06 2.92
N VAL A 70 8.57 9.13 2.13
CA VAL A 70 9.71 9.38 1.24
C VAL A 70 9.33 10.40 0.15
N THR A 71 8.16 10.22 -0.47
CA THR A 71 7.69 11.14 -1.52
C THR A 71 7.27 12.51 -0.98
N GLY A 72 6.81 12.59 0.27
CA GLY A 72 6.53 13.84 0.97
C GLY A 72 7.77 14.74 1.08
N VAL A 73 8.93 14.16 1.40
CA VAL A 73 10.21 14.89 1.47
C VAL A 73 10.59 15.51 0.12
N ALA A 74 10.46 14.76 -0.99
CA ALA A 74 10.67 15.33 -2.32
C ALA A 74 9.69 16.46 -2.62
N SER A 75 8.41 16.27 -2.30
CA SER A 75 7.38 17.29 -2.53
C SER A 75 7.73 18.58 -1.79
N ASP A 76 8.14 18.49 -0.52
CA ASP A 76 8.51 19.66 0.29
C ASP A 76 9.79 20.34 -0.23
N ALA A 77 10.81 19.55 -0.58
CA ALA A 77 12.07 20.06 -1.12
C ALA A 77 11.86 20.79 -2.45
N LEU A 78 11.11 20.20 -3.39
CA LEU A 78 10.79 20.79 -4.70
C LEU A 78 9.95 22.07 -4.64
N GLN A 79 9.31 22.36 -3.50
CA GLN A 79 8.52 23.56 -3.29
C GLN A 79 9.30 24.70 -2.62
N GLN A 80 10.58 24.52 -2.28
CA GLN A 80 11.40 25.60 -1.74
C GLN A 80 11.59 26.71 -2.77
N LYS A 81 11.39 27.97 -2.34
CA LYS A 81 11.35 29.14 -3.23
C LYS A 81 12.68 29.42 -3.94
N ASP A 82 13.78 28.99 -3.35
CA ASP A 82 15.15 29.26 -3.81
C ASP A 82 15.85 28.00 -4.35
N LEU A 83 15.09 26.95 -4.70
CA LEU A 83 15.66 25.70 -5.19
C LEU A 83 16.12 25.86 -6.64
N ASP A 84 17.42 25.66 -6.89
CA ASP A 84 17.93 25.56 -8.26
C ASP A 84 17.57 24.21 -8.91
N LEU A 85 17.57 24.21 -10.24
CA LEU A 85 17.17 23.04 -11.03
C LEU A 85 18.06 21.82 -10.80
N SER A 86 19.36 22.02 -10.53
CA SER A 86 20.30 20.92 -10.27
C SER A 86 19.99 20.20 -8.97
N THR A 87 19.65 20.97 -7.93
CA THR A 87 19.24 20.47 -6.63
C THR A 87 17.89 19.76 -6.73
N ALA A 88 16.96 20.28 -7.53
CA ALA A 88 15.68 19.63 -7.81
C ALA A 88 15.87 18.23 -8.44
N TYR A 89 16.76 18.10 -9.44
CA TYR A 89 17.09 16.79 -10.01
C TYR A 89 17.71 15.85 -8.98
N THR A 90 18.66 16.35 -8.18
CA THR A 90 19.33 15.56 -7.14
C THR A 90 18.36 15.02 -6.08
N VAL A 91 17.43 15.87 -5.61
CA VAL A 91 16.36 15.49 -4.69
C VAL A 91 15.48 14.39 -5.29
N THR A 92 15.13 14.56 -6.56
CA THR A 92 14.21 13.66 -7.25
C THR A 92 14.84 12.29 -7.53
N ASP A 93 16.10 12.27 -7.97
CA ASP A 93 16.87 11.04 -8.13
C ASP A 93 17.09 10.34 -6.79
N GLY A 94 17.40 11.09 -5.73
CA GLY A 94 17.54 10.55 -4.37
C GLY A 94 16.24 9.89 -3.87
N VAL A 95 15.08 10.49 -4.13
CA VAL A 95 13.78 9.87 -3.79
C VAL A 95 13.51 8.63 -4.63
N LEU A 96 13.79 8.67 -5.94
CA LEU A 96 13.61 7.51 -6.80
C LEU A 96 14.49 6.34 -6.33
N ASP A 97 15.75 6.61 -5.96
CA ASP A 97 16.66 5.60 -5.46
C ASP A 97 16.25 5.09 -4.08
N THR A 98 15.74 5.96 -3.21
CA THR A 98 15.17 5.55 -1.91
C THR A 98 13.99 4.60 -2.12
N VAL A 99 13.05 4.90 -3.02
CA VAL A 99 11.90 4.03 -3.31
C VAL A 99 12.34 2.69 -3.91
N LYS A 100 13.34 2.68 -4.80
CA LYS A 100 13.93 1.41 -5.29
C LYS A 100 14.56 0.60 -4.18
N ASN A 101 15.25 1.24 -3.23
CA ASN A 101 15.90 0.57 -2.12
C ASN A 101 14.88 -0.02 -1.12
N LEU A 102 13.68 0.55 -1.02
CA LEU A 102 12.58 -0.07 -0.27
C LEU A 102 12.18 -1.44 -0.85
N ARG A 103 12.46 -1.70 -2.13
CA ARG A 103 12.17 -2.97 -2.80
C ARG A 103 13.19 -4.06 -2.44
N SER A 104 13.33 -4.32 -1.14
CA SER A 104 14.19 -5.35 -0.57
C SER A 104 13.38 -6.33 0.28
N GLU A 105 13.96 -7.50 0.56
CA GLU A 105 13.31 -8.47 1.43
C GLU A 105 13.35 -8.01 2.90
N GLU A 106 14.40 -7.31 3.28
CA GLU A 106 14.66 -6.80 4.63
C GLU A 106 13.64 -5.72 5.02
N GLU A 107 13.39 -4.76 4.12
CA GLU A 107 12.38 -3.72 4.35
C GLU A 107 10.97 -4.32 4.36
N PHE A 108 10.71 -5.27 3.47
CA PHE A 108 9.44 -5.99 3.48
C PHE A 108 9.20 -6.71 4.81
N LYS A 109 10.19 -7.46 5.32
CA LYS A 109 10.08 -8.15 6.62
C LYS A 109 9.77 -7.18 7.75
N THR A 110 10.42 -6.02 7.76
CA THR A 110 10.19 -4.97 8.76
C THR A 110 8.76 -4.44 8.69
N ILE A 111 8.26 -4.14 7.49
CA ILE A 111 6.90 -3.65 7.26
C ILE A 111 5.86 -4.72 7.61
N PHE A 112 6.11 -5.98 7.22
CA PHE A 112 5.23 -7.10 7.48
C PHE A 112 5.12 -7.40 8.98
N GLN A 113 6.24 -7.34 9.70
CA GLN A 113 6.27 -7.51 11.16
C GLN A 113 5.48 -6.41 11.87
N LYS A 114 5.60 -5.14 11.45
CA LYS A 114 4.77 -4.05 12.00
C LYS A 114 3.27 -4.29 11.77
N ALA A 115 2.90 -4.84 10.62
CA ALA A 115 1.51 -5.18 10.32
C ALA A 115 1.01 -6.34 11.20
N ILE A 116 1.85 -7.35 11.47
CA ILE A 116 1.57 -8.44 12.42
C ILE A 116 1.33 -7.87 13.82
N GLU A 117 2.25 -7.07 14.35
CA GLU A 117 2.14 -6.47 15.68
C GLU A 117 0.84 -5.67 15.84
N LYS A 118 0.48 -4.90 14.81
CA LYS A 118 -0.79 -4.15 14.79
C LYS A 118 -2.01 -5.03 14.74
N ALA A 119 -1.96 -6.12 13.99
CA ALA A 119 -3.06 -7.06 13.91
C ALA A 119 -3.26 -7.75 15.27
N GLU A 120 -2.19 -8.16 15.93
CA GLU A 120 -2.21 -8.75 17.28
C GLU A 120 -2.77 -7.75 18.31
N ASP A 121 -2.27 -6.52 18.32
CA ASP A 121 -2.75 -5.43 19.20
C ASP A 121 -4.23 -5.10 19.03
N ALA A 122 -4.75 -5.30 17.82
CA ALA A 122 -6.14 -5.04 17.46
C ALA A 122 -7.06 -6.28 17.53
N GLY A 123 -6.51 -7.47 17.81
CA GLY A 123 -7.26 -8.73 17.76
C GLY A 123 -7.73 -9.13 16.36
N ILE A 124 -7.06 -8.64 15.31
CA ILE A 124 -7.38 -8.94 13.90
C ILE A 124 -6.73 -10.26 13.50
N ASN A 125 -7.46 -11.09 12.77
CA ASN A 125 -6.95 -12.38 12.30
C ASN A 125 -5.87 -12.19 11.23
N ILE A 126 -4.71 -12.82 11.45
CA ILE A 126 -3.62 -12.89 10.48
C ILE A 126 -3.87 -14.11 9.58
N PRO A 127 -3.94 -13.96 8.25
CA PRO A 127 -4.11 -15.08 7.33
C PRO A 127 -2.96 -16.08 7.45
N THR A 128 -3.29 -17.37 7.53
CA THR A 128 -2.30 -18.47 7.54
C THR A 128 -2.15 -19.16 6.18
N VAL A 129 -3.10 -18.93 5.28
CA VAL A 129 -3.13 -19.55 3.95
C VAL A 129 -3.13 -18.46 2.87
N PRO A 130 -2.27 -18.55 1.84
CA PRO A 130 -2.26 -17.60 0.74
C PRO A 130 -3.63 -17.49 0.04
N PRO A 131 -4.08 -16.27 -0.31
CA PRO A 131 -5.25 -16.07 -1.15
C PRO A 131 -5.16 -16.86 -2.46
N GLY A 132 -6.29 -17.40 -2.91
CA GLY A 132 -6.35 -18.23 -4.14
C GLY A 132 -5.97 -19.70 -3.97
N ARG A 133 -5.48 -20.13 -2.80
CA ARG A 133 -5.27 -21.56 -2.48
C ARG A 133 -6.55 -22.29 -2.03
N GLY A 134 -7.69 -21.59 -2.05
CA GLY A 134 -9.01 -22.14 -1.71
C GLY A 134 -9.31 -23.41 -2.51
N ARG A 135 -9.85 -24.42 -1.81
CA ARG A 135 -10.12 -25.79 -2.28
C ARG A 135 -10.48 -25.81 -3.77
N LYS A 136 -9.59 -26.33 -4.61
CA LYS A 136 -9.90 -26.64 -6.02
C LYS A 136 -11.18 -27.46 -6.01
N ARG A 137 -12.31 -26.87 -6.41
CA ARG A 137 -13.54 -27.63 -6.64
C ARG A 137 -13.16 -28.66 -7.69
N LYS A 138 -13.21 -29.96 -7.35
CA LYS A 138 -13.01 -31.01 -8.35
C LYS A 138 -14.00 -30.72 -9.47
N ALA A 139 -13.48 -30.38 -10.65
CA ALA A 139 -14.33 -30.19 -11.81
C ALA A 139 -15.10 -31.50 -12.03
N PRO A 140 -16.43 -31.46 -12.20
CA PRO A 140 -17.19 -32.67 -12.46
C PRO A 140 -16.62 -33.35 -13.72
N ALA A 141 -16.50 -34.68 -13.67
CA ALA A 141 -15.75 -35.49 -14.64
C ALA A 141 -16.14 -35.28 -16.13
N ARG A 142 -17.29 -34.64 -16.36
CA ARG A 142 -17.86 -34.29 -17.67
C ARG A 142 -17.06 -33.23 -18.44
N TYR A 143 -16.17 -32.47 -17.77
CA TYR A 143 -15.42 -31.36 -18.36
C TYR A 143 -13.90 -31.62 -18.48
N LEU A 144 -13.46 -32.88 -18.31
CA LEU A 144 -12.04 -33.25 -18.40
C LEU A 144 -11.44 -33.05 -19.80
N HIS A 145 -12.27 -33.02 -20.86
CA HIS A 145 -11.79 -32.95 -22.24
C HIS A 145 -11.62 -31.53 -22.82
N SER A 146 -12.04 -30.46 -22.12
CA SER A 146 -11.88 -29.07 -22.61
C SER A 146 -11.02 -28.18 -21.70
N ALA A 147 -10.40 -28.75 -20.67
CA ALA A 147 -9.53 -27.97 -19.78
C ALA A 147 -8.14 -27.83 -20.41
N THR A 148 -7.98 -26.92 -21.37
CA THR A 148 -6.71 -26.19 -21.51
C THR A 148 -6.55 -25.32 -20.28
N ALA A 149 -6.23 -25.96 -19.15
CA ALA A 149 -5.87 -25.25 -17.93
C ALA A 149 -4.51 -24.61 -18.19
N ALA A 150 -4.53 -23.31 -18.51
CA ALA A 150 -3.36 -22.46 -18.54
C ALA A 150 -2.54 -22.73 -17.27
N GLN A 151 -1.42 -23.40 -17.46
CA GLN A 151 -0.39 -23.61 -16.45
C GLN A 151 0.33 -22.28 -16.28
N ASP A 152 -0.24 -21.39 -15.47
CA ASP A 152 0.47 -20.17 -15.07
C ASP A 152 0.08 -19.72 -13.65
N SER A 153 -0.11 -20.70 -12.77
CA SER A 153 -0.32 -20.42 -11.35
C SER A 153 0.96 -20.72 -10.59
N HIS A 154 1.88 -19.75 -10.53
CA HIS A 154 2.85 -19.70 -9.43
C HIS A 154 2.07 -19.74 -8.11
N THR A 155 1.96 -20.92 -7.49
CA THR A 155 1.33 -21.07 -6.17
C THR A 155 2.33 -20.65 -5.11
N PHE A 156 2.03 -19.57 -4.40
CA PHE A 156 2.82 -19.14 -3.23
C PHE A 156 2.77 -20.20 -2.12
N GLN A 157 3.89 -20.44 -1.46
CA GLN A 157 3.98 -21.41 -0.37
C GLN A 157 3.50 -20.80 0.94
N THR A 158 3.82 -19.52 1.17
CA THR A 158 3.46 -18.80 2.39
C THR A 158 2.66 -17.52 2.10
N VAL A 159 1.92 -17.07 3.11
CA VAL A 159 1.16 -15.80 3.05
C VAL A 159 2.12 -14.61 2.89
N GLU A 160 3.25 -14.67 3.58
CA GLU A 160 4.32 -13.68 3.49
C GLU A 160 4.85 -13.56 2.05
N GLU A 161 5.14 -14.69 1.38
CA GLU A 161 5.58 -14.68 -0.04
C GLU A 161 4.52 -14.07 -0.96
N PHE A 162 3.25 -14.42 -0.74
CA PHE A 162 2.14 -13.86 -1.51
C PHE A 162 2.09 -12.34 -1.38
N TYR A 163 2.05 -11.82 -0.15
CA TYR A 163 1.95 -10.39 0.10
C TYR A 163 3.19 -9.64 -0.39
N ARG A 164 4.39 -10.23 -0.23
CA ARG A 164 5.63 -9.67 -0.76
C ARG A 164 5.56 -9.47 -2.27
N ALA A 165 5.21 -10.52 -3.01
CA ALA A 165 5.25 -10.49 -4.47
C ALA A 165 4.05 -9.71 -5.06
N LYS A 166 2.83 -10.01 -4.61
CA LYS A 166 1.59 -9.52 -5.22
C LYS A 166 1.13 -8.17 -4.69
N VAL A 167 1.53 -7.79 -3.48
CA VAL A 167 1.12 -6.51 -2.89
C VAL A 167 2.31 -5.57 -2.82
N TYR A 168 3.36 -5.93 -2.07
CA TYR A 168 4.46 -5.01 -1.78
C TYR A 168 5.30 -4.64 -3.02
N PHE A 169 5.91 -5.62 -3.68
CA PHE A 169 6.74 -5.35 -4.86
C PHE A 169 5.92 -4.79 -6.02
N THR A 170 4.70 -5.29 -6.23
CA THR A 170 3.82 -4.75 -7.28
C THR A 170 3.49 -3.26 -7.03
N PHE A 171 3.24 -2.87 -5.77
CA PHE A 171 3.02 -1.47 -5.40
C PHE A 171 4.27 -0.61 -5.61
N LEU A 172 5.44 -1.07 -5.15
CA LEU A 172 6.70 -0.34 -5.32
C LEU A 172 7.11 -0.20 -6.78
N ASP A 173 6.94 -1.25 -7.58
CA ASP A 173 7.23 -1.24 -9.01
C ASP A 173 6.35 -0.20 -9.72
N THR A 174 5.06 -0.17 -9.38
CA THR A 174 4.11 0.82 -9.92
C THR A 174 4.50 2.25 -9.53
N ILE A 175 4.80 2.50 -8.25
CA ILE A 175 5.19 3.85 -7.80
C ILE A 175 6.52 4.28 -8.42
N THR A 176 7.49 3.38 -8.52
CA THR A 176 8.80 3.65 -9.13
C THR A 176 8.65 4.02 -10.61
N GLU A 177 7.79 3.31 -11.34
CA GLU A 177 7.50 3.61 -12.74
C GLU A 177 6.81 4.97 -12.89
N GLU A 178 5.79 5.25 -12.06
CA GLU A 178 5.06 6.52 -12.10
C GLU A 178 5.95 7.72 -11.74
N LEU A 179 6.80 7.59 -10.72
CA LEU A 179 7.78 8.62 -10.35
C LEU A 179 8.80 8.81 -11.48
N GLY A 180 9.35 7.71 -12.01
CA GLY A 180 10.27 7.75 -13.15
C GLY A 180 9.67 8.45 -14.36
N ARG A 181 8.41 8.13 -14.71
CA ARG A 181 7.70 8.76 -15.83
C ARG A 181 7.49 10.26 -15.60
N ARG A 182 7.14 10.68 -14.38
CA ARG A 182 6.89 12.10 -14.08
C ARG A 182 8.15 12.95 -14.13
N PHE A 183 9.29 12.40 -13.71
CA PHE A 183 10.49 13.18 -13.48
C PHE A 183 11.59 12.97 -14.52
N LYS A 184 11.57 11.88 -15.29
CA LYS A 184 12.55 11.62 -16.36
C LYS A 184 12.07 12.04 -17.76
N VAL A 185 10.79 12.36 -17.94
CA VAL A 185 10.23 12.71 -19.26
C VAL A 185 10.54 14.16 -19.70
N ASP A 186 11.04 15.03 -18.81
CA ASP A 186 11.39 16.42 -19.17
C ASP A 186 12.84 16.62 -19.63
N GLY A 187 13.59 15.55 -19.93
CA GLY A 187 14.93 15.63 -20.53
C GLY A 187 14.96 15.80 -22.06
N TRP A 188 13.81 15.79 -22.74
CA TRP A 188 13.74 15.73 -24.22
C TRP A 188 12.93 16.85 -24.89
N ILE A 189 12.65 17.96 -24.21
CA ILE A 189 12.14 19.17 -24.91
C ILE A 189 13.33 20.05 -25.32
N THR A 190 13.99 19.60 -26.39
CA THR A 190 14.36 20.42 -27.55
C THR A 190 15.28 21.63 -27.31
N VAL A 191 16.59 21.37 -27.20
CA VAL A 191 17.57 22.23 -27.89
C VAL A 191 17.44 21.90 -29.37
N ARG A 192 16.64 22.68 -30.11
CA ARG A 192 16.78 22.77 -31.56
C ARG A 192 17.20 24.20 -31.90
N SER A 193 18.45 24.25 -32.38
CA SER A 193 19.06 25.22 -33.30
C SER A 193 18.80 26.70 -33.07
#